data_AF-K2SN86-F1
#
_entry.id   AF-K2SN86-F1
#
_cell.length_a   1.000
_cell.length_b   1.000
_cell.length_c   1.000
_cell.angle_alpha   90.00
_cell.angle_beta   90.00
_cell.angle_gamma   90.00
#
_symmetry.space_group_name_H-M   'P 1'
#
loop_
_entity.id
_entity.type
_entity.pdbx_description
1 polymer ?
#
loop_
_entity_poly.entity_id
_entity_poly.type
_entity_poly.pdbx_seq_one_letter_code
_entity_poly.pdbx_strand_id
1 'polypeptide(L)'
;MQSSATRNSARLSTYSNAPTLTPSIAPSTTSSIDPRAAEIKAWNAGLDRLEDKRLTSQRYVASPDKIDNLSKLALGAKLDRALARRMSEQDAVFRHRTRSSSVDEKSGSEKEDA
;
A
#
# COMPACT_ATOMS: atom_id res chain seq x y z
N MET A 1 6.87 -2.33 38.25
CA MET A 1 5.67 -1.75 38.90
C MET A 1 5.44 -0.39 38.27
N GLN A 2 4.45 -0.25 37.38
CA GLN A 2 4.18 1.01 36.67
C GLN A 2 3.28 1.88 37.58
N SER A 3 3.79 3.01 38.05
CA SER A 3 3.01 3.96 38.83
C SER A 3 2.02 4.69 37.92
N SER A 4 0.72 4.43 38.11
CA SER A 4 -0.33 5.24 37.50
C SER A 4 -0.36 6.59 38.20
N ALA A 5 0.29 7.59 37.62
CA ALA A 5 0.18 8.97 38.08
C ALA A 5 -1.24 9.48 37.83
N THR A 6 -2.04 9.61 38.89
CA THR A 6 -3.37 10.23 38.84
C THR A 6 -3.22 11.71 38.50
N ARG A 7 -3.31 12.04 37.20
CA ARG A 7 -3.21 13.42 36.72
C ARG A 7 -4.47 14.19 37.16
N ASN A 8 -4.34 15.01 38.20
CA ASN A 8 -5.38 15.92 38.68
C ASN A 8 -5.54 17.15 37.76
N SER A 9 -5.68 16.93 36.45
CA SER A 9 -5.86 18.01 35.47
C SER A 9 -7.35 18.32 35.32
N ALA A 10 -7.78 19.51 35.75
CA ALA A 10 -9.09 20.03 35.44
C ALA A 10 -9.19 20.26 33.93
N ARG A 11 -9.95 19.41 33.23
CA ARG A 11 -10.18 19.53 31.78
C ARG A 11 -11.53 20.17 31.57
N LEU A 12 -11.57 21.24 30.77
CA LEU A 12 -12.83 21.77 30.25
C LEU A 12 -13.25 20.90 29.05
N SER A 13 -14.51 20.46 29.04
CA SER A 13 -15.07 19.68 27.94
C SER A 13 -15.91 20.58 27.05
N THR A 14 -15.93 20.34 25.73
CA THR A 14 -16.69 21.16 24.75
C THR A 14 -18.19 21.25 25.03
N TYR A 15 -18.73 20.35 25.86
CA TYR A 15 -20.14 20.28 26.21
C TYR A 15 -20.50 20.89 27.58
N SER A 16 -19.51 21.27 28.41
CA SER A 16 -19.75 21.89 29.71
C SER A 16 -18.57 22.77 30.15
N ASN A 17 -18.85 24.05 30.45
CA ASN A 17 -17.88 25.01 30.99
C ASN A 17 -17.52 24.75 32.47
N ALA A 18 -18.10 23.73 33.11
CA ALA A 18 -17.75 23.35 34.48
C ALA A 18 -16.50 22.46 34.49
N PRO A 19 -15.43 22.82 35.23
CA PRO A 19 -14.22 21.99 35.31
C PRO A 19 -14.52 20.69 36.08
N THR A 20 -14.34 19.54 35.43
CA THR A 20 -14.59 18.21 36.03
C THR A 20 -13.30 17.42 36.18
N LEU A 21 -13.09 16.79 37.34
CA LEU A 21 -11.90 15.98 37.68
C LEU A 21 -12.03 14.49 37.31
N THR A 22 -13.22 14.03 36.90
CA THR A 22 -13.47 12.62 36.57
C THR A 22 -13.23 12.35 35.08
N PRO A 23 -12.65 11.19 34.70
CA PRO A 23 -12.56 10.81 33.30
C PRO A 23 -13.98 10.71 32.72
N SER A 24 -14.19 11.40 31.59
CA SER A 24 -15.45 11.34 30.84
C SER A 24 -15.66 9.93 30.32
N ILE A 25 -16.45 9.15 31.06
CA ILE A 25 -17.04 7.91 30.56
C ILE A 25 -18.18 8.38 29.67
N ALA A 26 -17.90 8.54 28.38
CA ALA A 26 -18.95 8.78 27.40
C ALA A 26 -20.02 7.67 27.56
N PRO A 27 -21.30 8.02 27.70
CA PRO A 27 -22.35 7.01 27.71
C PRO A 27 -22.34 6.29 26.37
N SER A 28 -22.15 4.97 26.36
CA SER A 28 -22.45 4.11 25.22
C SER A 28 -23.95 4.20 24.94
N THR A 29 -24.38 5.10 24.06
CA THR A 29 -25.80 5.25 23.69
C THR A 29 -26.21 4.16 22.71
N THR A 30 -26.53 2.98 23.25
CA THR A 30 -27.31 1.93 22.57
C THR A 30 -28.82 2.18 22.66
N SER A 31 -29.26 3.43 22.79
CA SER A 31 -30.68 3.79 22.79
C SER A 31 -31.15 4.07 21.37
N SER A 32 -32.21 3.39 20.94
CA SER A 32 -32.81 3.52 19.59
C SER A 32 -33.42 4.90 19.29
N ILE A 33 -33.28 5.86 20.21
CA ILE A 33 -33.84 7.23 20.22
C ILE A 33 -32.70 8.28 20.10
N ASP A 34 -31.44 7.87 19.92
CA ASP A 34 -30.36 8.82 19.63
C ASP A 34 -30.50 9.38 18.19
N PRO A 35 -30.57 10.71 17.98
CA PRO A 35 -30.63 11.31 16.64
C PRO A 35 -29.48 10.84 15.73
N ARG A 36 -28.31 10.50 16.28
CA ARG A 36 -27.19 9.93 15.50
C ARG A 36 -27.53 8.56 14.93
N ALA A 37 -28.27 7.73 15.68
CA ALA A 37 -28.71 6.43 15.20
C ALA A 37 -29.77 6.55 14.09
N ALA A 38 -30.60 7.60 14.15
CA ALA A 38 -31.58 7.91 13.09
C ALA A 38 -30.89 8.34 11.79
N GLU A 39 -29.86 9.18 11.87
CA GLU A 39 -29.06 9.58 10.71
C GLU A 39 -28.37 8.37 10.06
N ILE A 40 -27.67 7.54 10.84
CA ILE A 40 -26.99 6.34 10.31
C ILE A 40 -27.99 5.42 9.58
N LYS A 41 -29.20 5.25 10.12
CA LYS A 41 -30.26 4.47 9.44
C LYS A 41 -30.70 5.11 8.13
N ALA A 42 -30.83 6.44 8.07
CA ALA A 42 -31.17 7.16 6.85
C ALA A 42 -30.08 7.03 5.77
N TRP A 43 -28.81 7.12 6.16
CA TRP A 43 -27.66 6.89 5.26
C TRP A 43 -27.63 5.46 4.71
N ASN A 44 -27.80 4.46 5.58
CA ASN A 44 -27.85 3.06 5.16
C ASN A 44 -29.02 2.77 4.21
N ALA A 45 -30.20 3.35 4.47
CA ALA A 45 -31.34 3.22 3.58
C ALA A 45 -31.11 3.91 2.22
N GLY A 46 -30.34 5.00 2.19
CA GLY A 46 -29.92 5.64 0.95
C GLY A 46 -28.96 4.76 0.14
N LEU A 47 -27.96 4.17 0.79
CA LEU A 47 -26.99 3.26 0.14
C LEU A 47 -27.64 2.00 -0.40
N ASP A 48 -28.56 1.37 0.35
CA ASP A 48 -29.25 0.14 -0.09
C ASP A 48 -30.14 0.38 -1.34
N ARG A 49 -30.65 1.61 -1.52
CA ARG A 49 -31.37 2.01 -2.75
C ARG A 49 -30.45 2.26 -3.94
N LEU A 50 -29.21 2.71 -3.67
CA LEU A 50 -28.20 2.95 -4.69
C LEU A 50 -27.45 1.66 -5.08
N GLU A 51 -27.58 0.59 -4.29
CA GLU A 51 -26.98 -0.71 -4.60
C GLU A 51 -27.71 -1.40 -5.77
N ASP A 52 -27.02 -1.59 -6.90
CA ASP A 52 -27.52 -2.41 -7.99
C ASP A 52 -27.23 -3.90 -7.73
N LYS A 53 -28.16 -4.55 -7.03
CA LYS A 53 -28.10 -5.97 -6.64
C LYS A 53 -28.02 -6.90 -7.86
N ARG A 54 -28.58 -6.49 -9.00
CA ARG A 54 -28.56 -7.26 -10.26
C ARG A 54 -27.18 -7.20 -10.90
N LEU A 55 -26.48 -6.07 -10.79
CA LEU A 55 -25.10 -5.96 -11.26
C LEU A 55 -24.14 -6.74 -10.37
N THR A 56 -24.34 -6.73 -9.05
CA THR A 56 -23.52 -7.48 -8.09
C THR A 56 -23.60 -9.00 -8.37
N SER A 57 -24.78 -9.53 -8.67
CA SER A 57 -24.95 -10.95 -8.99
C SER A 57 -24.40 -11.37 -10.36
N GLN A 58 -24.29 -10.42 -11.30
CA GLN A 58 -23.67 -10.65 -12.62
C GLN A 58 -22.14 -10.59 -12.58
N ARG A 59 -21.55 -9.91 -11.59
CA ARG A 59 -20.10 -9.83 -11.46
C ARG A 59 -19.54 -11.17 -11.04
N TYR A 60 -18.74 -11.75 -11.93
CA TYR A 60 -17.95 -12.92 -11.61
C TYR A 60 -16.88 -12.56 -10.58
N VAL A 61 -16.91 -13.24 -9.43
CA VAL A 61 -15.83 -13.22 -8.44
C VAL A 61 -15.09 -14.55 -8.56
N ALA A 62 -13.79 -14.48 -8.86
CA ALA A 62 -12.96 -15.67 -8.97
C ALA A 62 -12.88 -16.38 -7.61
N SER A 63 -12.96 -17.72 -7.61
CA SER A 63 -12.71 -18.50 -6.40
C SER A 63 -11.27 -18.29 -5.91
N PRO A 64 -11.00 -18.45 -4.60
CA PRO A 64 -9.63 -18.34 -4.07
C PRO A 64 -8.65 -19.24 -4.82
N ASP A 65 -9.03 -20.49 -5.11
CA ASP A 65 -8.19 -21.42 -5.87
C ASP A 65 -7.87 -20.90 -7.28
N LYS A 66 -8.82 -20.23 -7.94
CA LYS A 66 -8.60 -19.66 -9.26
C LYS A 66 -7.66 -18.45 -9.18
N ILE A 67 -7.76 -17.64 -8.13
CA ILE A 67 -6.82 -16.53 -7.87
C ILE A 67 -5.40 -17.06 -7.66
N ASP A 68 -5.23 -18.15 -6.91
CA ASP A 68 -3.93 -18.76 -6.68
C ASP A 68 -3.34 -19.34 -7.98
N ASN A 69 -4.16 -19.99 -8.79
CA ASN A 69 -3.74 -20.49 -10.10
C ASN A 69 -3.33 -19.34 -11.05
N LEU A 70 -4.09 -18.25 -11.09
CA LEU A 70 -3.73 -17.06 -11.86
C LEU A 70 -2.42 -16.45 -11.37
N SER A 71 -2.19 -16.43 -10.05
CA SER A 71 -0.95 -15.94 -9.45
C SER A 71 0.26 -16.79 -9.85
N LYS A 72 0.12 -18.12 -9.86
CA LYS A 72 1.17 -19.05 -10.34
C LYS A 72 1.49 -18.82 -11.83
N LEU A 73 0.46 -18.72 -12.68
CA LEU A 73 0.65 -18.43 -14.10
C LEU A 73 1.33 -17.08 -14.33
N ALA A 74 0.94 -16.06 -13.58
CA ALA A 74 1.55 -14.73 -13.66
C ALA A 74 3.03 -14.74 -13.25
N LEU A 75 3.40 -15.53 -12.23
CA LEU A 75 4.80 -15.69 -11.83
C LEU A 75 5.62 -16.38 -12.92
N GLY A 76 5.10 -17.47 -13.50
CA GLY A 76 5.74 -18.15 -14.63
C GLY A 76 5.97 -17.21 -15.82
N ALA A 77 4.92 -16.50 -16.24
CA ALA A 77 5.02 -15.54 -17.34
C ALA A 77 6.02 -14.40 -17.06
N LYS A 78 6.12 -13.93 -15.82
CA LYS A 78 7.13 -12.92 -15.42
C LYS A 78 8.55 -13.47 -15.52
N LEU A 79 8.76 -14.71 -15.09
CA LEU A 79 10.04 -15.40 -15.21
C LEU A 79 10.42 -15.56 -16.68
N ASP A 80 9.52 -16.06 -17.51
CA ASP A 80 9.75 -16.24 -18.94
C ASP A 80 10.10 -14.92 -19.63
N ARG A 81 9.39 -13.84 -19.28
CA ARG A 81 9.69 -12.50 -19.80
C ARG A 81 11.07 -11.98 -19.36
N ALA A 82 11.46 -12.25 -18.11
CA ALA A 82 12.76 -11.87 -17.60
C ALA A 82 13.89 -12.65 -18.28
N LEU A 83 13.70 -13.96 -18.47
CA LEU A 83 14.63 -14.81 -19.21
C LEU A 83 14.72 -14.37 -20.67
N ALA A 84 13.61 -14.10 -21.34
CA ALA A 84 13.61 -13.63 -22.73
C ALA A 84 14.45 -12.37 -22.90
N ARG A 85 14.35 -11.39 -21.98
CA ARG A 85 15.19 -10.18 -21.98
C ARG A 85 16.66 -10.52 -21.84
N ARG A 86 17.03 -11.31 -20.84
CA ARG A 86 18.42 -11.72 -20.61
C ARG A 86 19.00 -12.49 -21.79
N MET A 87 18.24 -13.44 -22.33
CA MET A 87 18.67 -14.24 -23.49
C MET A 87 18.81 -13.36 -24.74
N SER A 88 17.89 -12.41 -24.97
CA SER A 88 17.96 -11.49 -26.12
C SER A 88 19.09 -10.46 -26.04
N GLU A 89 19.51 -10.06 -24.84
CA GLU A 89 20.57 -9.06 -24.62
C GLU A 89 21.97 -9.68 -24.49
N GLN A 90 22.06 -11.01 -24.40
CA GLN A 90 23.33 -11.74 -24.29
C GLN A 90 23.86 -12.27 -25.62
N ASP A 91 23.09 -12.19 -26.71
CA ASP A 91 23.59 -12.53 -28.03
C ASP A 91 24.62 -11.48 -28.46
N ALA A 92 25.90 -11.83 -28.37
CA ALA A 92 27.01 -10.98 -28.77
C ALA A 92 26.98 -10.76 -30.29
N VAL A 93 26.47 -9.61 -30.72
CA VAL A 93 26.57 -9.18 -32.11
C VAL A 93 27.96 -8.61 -32.36
N PHE A 94 28.71 -9.21 -33.28
CA PHE A 94 29.96 -8.63 -33.76
C PHE A 94 29.69 -7.26 -34.38
N ARG A 95 29.95 -6.21 -33.60
CA ARG A 95 29.93 -4.83 -34.10
C ARG A 95 31.34 -4.47 -34.56
N HIS A 96 31.47 -4.10 -35.82
CA HIS A 96 32.72 -3.53 -36.31
C HIS A 96 32.98 -2.24 -35.52
N ARG A 97 34.08 -2.21 -34.75
CA ARG A 97 34.49 -1.01 -34.00
C ARG A 97 34.79 0.09 -35.01
N THR A 98 33.99 1.15 -35.05
CA THR A 98 34.38 2.35 -35.80
C THR A 98 35.58 2.95 -35.08
N ARG A 99 36.72 2.98 -35.78
CA ARG A 99 37.94 3.65 -35.29
C ARG A 99 37.65 5.15 -35.20
N SER A 100 37.10 5.61 -34.09
CA SER A 100 36.89 7.03 -33.83
C SER A 100 37.20 7.34 -32.37
N SER A 101 38.48 7.61 -32.14
CA SER A 101 39.11 8.49 -31.16
C SER A 101 40.35 7.80 -30.64
N SER A 102 41.51 8.30 -31.09
CA SER A 102 42.80 8.11 -30.46
C SER A 102 42.68 8.34 -28.96
N VAL A 103 42.70 7.25 -28.18
CA VAL A 103 43.04 7.34 -26.77
C VAL A 103 44.56 7.43 -26.77
N ASP A 104 45.09 8.64 -26.54
CA ASP A 104 46.52 8.86 -26.31
C ASP A 104 46.95 8.01 -25.11
N GLU A 105 47.67 6.92 -25.37
CA GLU A 105 48.44 6.23 -24.35
C GLU A 105 49.64 7.11 -23.96
N LYS A 106 49.42 7.98 -22.97
CA LYS A 106 50.49 8.72 -22.31
C LYS A 106 51.34 7.74 -21.49
N SER A 107 52.39 7.23 -22.14
CA SER A 107 53.73 6.93 -21.61
C SER A 107 53.82 6.35 -20.19
N GLY A 108 53.84 5.02 -20.08
CA GLY A 108 54.54 4.34 -18.99
C GLY A 108 56.01 4.13 -19.38
N SER A 109 56.90 5.02 -18.95
CA SER A 109 58.35 4.81 -19.09
C SER A 109 58.86 3.96 -17.93
N GLU A 110 59.05 2.67 -18.17
CA GLU A 110 59.88 1.83 -17.31
C GLU A 110 61.34 2.23 -17.52
N LYS A 111 61.98 2.77 -16.47
CA LYS A 111 63.45 2.85 -16.39
C LYS A 111 63.91 1.60 -15.65
N GLU A 112 64.55 0.71 -16.38
CA GLU A 112 65.33 -0.40 -15.84
C GLU A 112 66.76 0.14 -15.66
N ASP A 113 67.15 0.39 -14.41
CA ASP A 113 68.51 0.79 -14.06
C ASP A 113 69.40 -0.47 -13.96
N ALA A 114 70.54 -0.41 -14.64
CA ALA A 114 71.62 -1.41 -14.64
C ALA A 114 72.53 -1.29 -13.40
#